data_AF-A0AA38HQE5-F1
#
_entry.id   AF-A0AA38HQE5-F1
#
_cell.length_a   1.000
_cell.length_b   1.000
_cell.length_c   1.000
_cell.angle_alpha   90.00
_cell.angle_beta   90.00
_cell.angle_gamma   90.00
#
_symmetry.space_group_name_H-M   'P 1'
#
loop_
_entity.id
_entity.type
_entity.pdbx_description
1 polymer ?
#
loop_
_entity_poly.entity_id
_entity_poly.type
_entity_poly.pdbx_seq_one_letter_code
_entity_poly.pdbx_strand_id
1 'polypeptide(L)'
;MYHHADVNLSVWGYRETQVPQFLHIADLATTQNTGSFKIVPSLYKNRTNTETDILFGFIQMNTTRFLDTDKTKVPVTVTIWSEPIPLAWYFAPQWEQKFGKHWAKNFCDRWIRDDEQLPNFREQLPKCPCSLYQALADKGQYMSDFLCDKDWNPKCLFHRSAVHCVRTPNPTLQGEQQCCYDRNYFLMLSQDQQWGSYPKRSHSLGYPRTKVPTLSQWYHDIVPRFVCCLWQSESSQGCEILRHERRPTQDCVNYESPGIAGVYGNLHIITFDDLEYTFTGKGEFVLVRSSSVEVQGRFEQVLTGLGEVRATELTSVVARENSTMVVEVRRRPKGARWRYHLDVLFNGRRVYFDRNPTKVKHLPGVTVYVPSYIFDQSEVVIMFESGLGVEVIENKGCLMARVYVPRKFINQTRGLLGNWSYDISDDFTLPNGTKTLWEKMGPG
;
A
#
# COMPACT_ATOMS: atom_id res chain seq x y z
N MET A 1 -0.58 22.64 -19.51
CA MET A 1 -1.26 22.95 -20.78
C MET A 1 -1.04 24.41 -21.10
N TYR A 2 -0.88 24.78 -22.37
CA TYR A 2 -0.59 26.16 -22.81
C TYR A 2 -1.82 27.06 -22.62
N HIS A 3 -1.62 28.31 -22.20
CA HIS A 3 -2.70 29.30 -22.15
C HIS A 3 -3.28 29.52 -23.56
N HIS A 4 -4.62 29.60 -23.65
CA HIS A 4 -5.37 29.84 -24.91
C HIS A 4 -5.32 28.73 -25.97
N ALA A 5 -5.09 27.47 -25.57
CA ALA A 5 -5.39 26.32 -26.42
C ALA A 5 -6.85 25.90 -26.26
N ASP A 6 -7.48 25.40 -27.32
CA ASP A 6 -8.79 24.74 -27.21
C ASP A 6 -8.66 23.44 -26.43
N VAL A 7 -9.51 23.29 -25.42
CA VAL A 7 -9.59 22.14 -24.54
C VAL A 7 -10.98 21.55 -24.64
N ASN A 8 -11.06 20.27 -24.96
CA ASN A 8 -12.29 19.52 -24.88
C ASN A 8 -12.34 18.72 -23.59
N LEU A 9 -13.44 18.85 -22.85
CA LEU A 9 -13.75 18.06 -21.68
C LEU A 9 -14.85 17.07 -22.03
N SER A 10 -14.62 15.80 -21.73
CA SER A 10 -15.61 14.74 -21.91
C SER A 10 -15.72 13.86 -20.67
N VAL A 11 -16.88 13.24 -20.49
CA VAL A 11 -17.13 12.24 -19.46
C VAL A 11 -17.09 10.86 -20.10
N TRP A 12 -16.39 9.95 -19.43
CA TRP A 12 -16.23 8.56 -19.83
C TRP A 12 -16.71 7.64 -18.71
N GLY A 13 -17.25 6.50 -19.09
CA GLY A 13 -17.80 5.48 -18.21
C GLY A 13 -16.99 4.20 -18.27
N TYR A 14 -16.94 3.47 -17.16
CA TYR A 14 -16.39 2.12 -17.13
C TYR A 14 -17.49 1.10 -16.83
N ARG A 15 -17.49 0.00 -17.59
CA ARG A 15 -18.43 -1.11 -17.43
C ARG A 15 -17.67 -2.43 -17.31
N GLU A 16 -17.91 -3.14 -16.21
CA GLU A 16 -17.25 -4.41 -15.85
C GLU A 16 -18.01 -5.63 -16.41
N THR A 17 -18.04 -5.83 -17.74
CA THR A 17 -18.57 -7.07 -18.38
C THR A 17 -17.46 -8.10 -18.61
N GLN A 18 -17.73 -9.26 -19.23
CA GLN A 18 -16.70 -10.27 -19.51
C GLN A 18 -15.46 -9.68 -20.22
N VAL A 19 -15.69 -8.73 -21.13
CA VAL A 19 -14.66 -7.88 -21.73
C VAL A 19 -14.92 -6.45 -21.25
N PRO A 20 -14.11 -5.89 -20.33
CA PRO A 20 -14.32 -4.55 -19.80
C PRO A 20 -14.46 -3.51 -20.90
N GLN A 21 -15.40 -2.59 -20.71
CA GLN A 21 -15.67 -1.54 -21.67
C GLN A 21 -15.36 -0.17 -21.07
N PHE A 22 -14.73 0.66 -21.88
CA PHE A 22 -14.46 2.04 -21.59
C PHE A 22 -15.18 2.90 -22.63
N LEU A 23 -16.19 3.64 -22.18
CA LEU A 23 -17.22 4.21 -23.04
C LEU A 23 -17.21 5.73 -22.95
N HIS A 24 -17.20 6.42 -24.09
CA HIS A 24 -17.48 7.86 -24.11
C HIS A 24 -18.96 8.06 -23.82
N ILE A 25 -19.28 8.96 -22.89
CA ILE A 25 -20.66 9.23 -22.46
C ILE A 25 -21.16 10.53 -23.08
N ALA A 26 -20.40 11.61 -22.94
CA ALA A 26 -20.77 12.90 -23.49
C ALA A 26 -19.59 13.88 -23.47
N ASP A 27 -19.62 14.85 -24.39
CA ASP A 27 -18.81 16.05 -24.29
C ASP A 27 -19.45 17.04 -23.31
N LEU A 28 -18.68 17.45 -22.32
CA LEU A 28 -19.10 18.37 -21.28
C LEU A 28 -19.00 19.82 -21.75
N ALA A 29 -17.84 20.17 -22.31
CA ALA A 29 -17.57 21.50 -22.84
C ALA A 29 -16.35 21.51 -23.76
N THR A 30 -16.37 22.40 -24.75
CA THR A 30 -15.17 22.82 -25.49
C THR A 30 -14.91 24.27 -25.15
N THR A 31 -13.76 24.55 -24.55
CA THR A 31 -13.43 25.88 -24.02
C THR A 31 -11.94 26.18 -24.16
N GLN A 32 -11.61 27.46 -24.13
CA GLN A 32 -10.23 27.92 -24.11
C GLN A 32 -9.57 27.64 -22.75
N ASN A 33 -8.30 27.25 -22.76
CA ASN A 33 -7.55 27.01 -21.53
C ASN A 33 -7.27 28.30 -20.75
N THR A 34 -8.12 28.57 -19.76
CA THR A 34 -7.98 29.67 -18.79
C THR A 34 -7.29 29.24 -17.49
N GLY A 35 -6.82 27.98 -17.41
CA GLY A 35 -6.17 27.39 -16.23
C GLY A 35 -7.12 26.77 -15.20
N SER A 36 -8.43 27.05 -15.27
CA SER A 36 -9.43 26.37 -14.43
C SER A 36 -10.78 26.25 -15.15
N PHE A 37 -11.51 25.18 -14.86
CA PHE A 37 -12.86 24.97 -15.38
C PHE A 37 -13.75 24.40 -14.28
N LYS A 38 -14.94 24.99 -14.10
CA LYS A 38 -15.91 24.54 -13.10
C LYS A 38 -17.09 23.87 -13.79
N ILE A 39 -17.23 22.57 -13.57
CA ILE A 39 -18.38 21.80 -14.04
C ILE A 39 -19.59 22.17 -13.16
N VAL A 40 -20.70 22.57 -13.80
CA VAL A 40 -21.96 22.90 -13.13
C VAL A 40 -22.99 21.80 -13.46
N PRO A 41 -23.27 20.85 -12.55
CA PRO A 41 -24.11 19.68 -12.83
C PRO A 41 -25.52 19.99 -13.36
N SER A 42 -26.12 21.11 -12.94
CA SER A 42 -27.48 21.49 -13.34
C SER A 42 -27.64 21.71 -14.85
N LEU A 43 -26.56 22.05 -15.57
CA LEU A 43 -26.58 22.22 -17.03
C LEU A 43 -26.83 20.91 -17.78
N TYR A 44 -26.54 19.76 -17.15
CA TYR A 44 -26.67 18.44 -17.77
C TYR A 44 -27.97 17.72 -17.40
N LYS A 45 -28.83 18.33 -16.57
CA LYS A 45 -30.03 17.71 -16.01
C LYS A 45 -31.01 17.16 -17.06
N ASN A 46 -31.10 17.83 -18.20
CA ASN A 46 -32.03 17.47 -19.29
C ASN A 46 -31.38 16.59 -20.37
N ARG A 47 -30.11 16.18 -20.21
CA ARG A 47 -29.46 15.26 -21.14
C ARG A 47 -29.98 13.85 -20.92
N THR A 48 -30.08 13.09 -22.00
CA THR A 48 -30.47 11.69 -21.97
C THR A 48 -29.41 10.87 -22.71
N ASN A 49 -28.91 9.84 -22.04
CA ASN A 49 -27.95 8.89 -22.57
C ASN A 49 -28.57 7.49 -22.61
N THR A 50 -28.09 6.67 -23.56
CA THR A 50 -28.52 5.27 -23.70
C THR A 50 -27.94 4.39 -22.59
N GLU A 51 -26.74 4.69 -22.12
CA GLU A 51 -25.97 3.94 -21.14
C GLU A 51 -26.36 4.33 -19.71
N THR A 52 -27.39 3.69 -19.16
CA THR A 52 -27.91 4.03 -17.82
C THR A 52 -27.36 3.14 -16.70
N ASP A 53 -26.51 2.16 -17.02
CA ASP A 53 -25.97 1.15 -16.11
C ASP A 53 -24.54 1.46 -15.64
N ILE A 54 -24.01 2.65 -15.95
CA ILE A 54 -22.64 3.05 -15.65
C ILE A 54 -22.59 3.90 -14.39
N LEU A 55 -22.05 3.34 -13.30
CA LEU A 55 -22.05 3.99 -11.99
C LEU A 55 -20.84 4.89 -11.73
N PHE A 56 -19.71 4.61 -12.39
CA PHE A 56 -18.47 5.36 -12.20
C PHE A 56 -17.68 5.48 -13.51
N GLY A 57 -16.75 6.42 -13.51
CA GLY A 57 -15.95 6.72 -14.69
C GLY A 57 -15.01 7.88 -14.44
N PHE A 58 -14.77 8.67 -15.48
CA PHE A 58 -13.66 9.61 -15.53
C PHE A 58 -14.05 10.88 -16.27
N ILE A 59 -13.34 11.95 -15.95
CA ILE A 59 -13.31 13.16 -16.77
C ILE A 59 -12.02 13.10 -17.59
N GLN A 60 -12.19 13.18 -18.91
CA GLN A 60 -11.10 13.34 -19.85
C GLN A 60 -10.97 14.80 -20.22
N MET A 61 -9.74 15.29 -20.24
CA MET A 61 -9.38 16.58 -20.81
C MET A 61 -8.41 16.34 -21.95
N ASN A 62 -8.74 16.77 -23.16
CA ASN A 62 -7.84 16.67 -24.30
C ASN A 62 -7.67 18.02 -24.99
N THR A 63 -6.51 18.21 -25.62
CA THR A 63 -6.20 19.36 -26.47
C THR A 63 -5.38 18.87 -27.65
N THR A 64 -5.73 19.31 -28.86
CA THR A 64 -5.06 18.88 -30.09
C THR A 64 -4.38 20.09 -30.73
N ARG A 65 -3.11 19.95 -31.06
CA ARG A 65 -2.32 20.96 -31.77
C ARG A 65 -1.73 20.35 -33.04
N PHE A 66 -1.65 21.13 -34.10
CA PHE A 66 -0.90 20.74 -35.29
C PHE A 66 0.55 21.25 -35.18
N LEU A 67 1.52 20.35 -35.26
CA LEU A 67 2.92 20.68 -35.42
C LEU A 67 3.22 20.86 -36.90
N ASP A 68 3.75 22.02 -37.28
CA ASP A 68 4.29 22.25 -38.61
C ASP A 68 5.66 21.56 -38.70
N THR A 69 5.73 20.51 -39.51
CA THR A 69 7.01 19.99 -40.03
C THR A 69 7.17 20.46 -41.47
N ASP A 70 8.40 20.55 -41.98
CA ASP A 70 8.75 21.15 -43.28
C ASP A 70 7.92 20.67 -44.50
N LYS A 71 7.12 19.60 -44.36
CA LYS A 71 6.23 19.09 -45.41
C LYS A 71 4.82 18.68 -44.95
N THR A 72 4.51 18.59 -43.66
CA THR A 72 3.17 18.16 -43.16
C THR A 72 2.80 18.77 -41.81
N LYS A 73 1.50 19.00 -41.62
CA LYS A 73 0.89 19.33 -40.31
C LYS A 73 0.53 18.04 -39.57
N VAL A 74 1.26 17.72 -38.50
CA VAL A 74 1.01 16.51 -37.69
C VAL A 74 0.18 16.88 -36.46
N PRO A 75 -1.03 16.31 -36.27
CA PRO A 75 -1.81 16.53 -35.05
C PRO A 75 -1.16 15.79 -33.87
N VAL A 76 -0.96 16.51 -32.77
CA VAL A 76 -0.53 16.00 -31.48
C VAL A 76 -1.63 16.30 -30.47
N THR A 77 -2.24 15.23 -29.95
CA THR A 77 -3.26 15.32 -28.91
C THR A 77 -2.66 14.95 -27.56
N VAL A 78 -2.76 15.87 -26.60
CA VAL A 78 -2.41 15.62 -25.20
C VAL A 78 -3.69 15.34 -24.44
N THR A 79 -3.72 14.22 -23.73
CA THR A 79 -4.89 13.79 -22.95
C THR A 79 -4.50 13.60 -21.49
N ILE A 80 -5.31 14.14 -20.59
CA ILE A 80 -5.22 13.95 -19.15
C ILE A 80 -6.53 13.36 -18.65
N TRP A 81 -6.44 12.46 -17.68
CA TRP A 81 -7.58 11.79 -17.05
C TRP A 81 -7.65 12.17 -15.59
N SER A 82 -8.88 12.29 -15.07
CA SER A 82 -9.11 12.32 -13.62
C SER A 82 -8.82 10.95 -12.99
N GLU A 83 -8.79 10.91 -11.66
CA GLU A 83 -9.03 9.66 -10.92
C GLU A 83 -10.47 9.16 -11.20
N PRO A 84 -10.78 7.87 -10.91
CA PRO A 84 -12.15 7.40 -11.04
C PRO A 84 -13.07 8.19 -10.09
N ILE A 85 -14.27 8.51 -10.55
CA ILE A 85 -15.29 9.24 -9.80
C ILE A 85 -16.65 8.58 -9.98
N PRO A 86 -17.54 8.63 -8.98
CA PRO A 86 -18.93 8.24 -9.18
C PRO A 86 -19.60 9.19 -10.18
N LEU A 87 -20.44 8.66 -11.07
CA LEU A 87 -21.09 9.46 -12.12
C LEU A 87 -22.51 9.93 -11.75
N ALA A 88 -22.92 9.79 -10.48
CA ALA A 88 -24.22 10.27 -10.02
C ALA A 88 -24.42 11.78 -10.24
N TRP A 89 -23.36 12.59 -10.18
CA TRP A 89 -23.46 14.03 -10.47
C TRP A 89 -23.97 14.30 -11.90
N TYR A 90 -23.76 13.37 -12.84
CA TYR A 90 -24.19 13.46 -14.24
C TYR A 90 -25.48 12.66 -14.48
N PHE A 91 -25.54 11.41 -14.00
CA PHE A 91 -26.63 10.49 -14.31
C PHE A 91 -27.82 10.51 -13.34
N ALA A 92 -27.71 11.08 -12.14
CA ALA A 92 -28.80 11.01 -11.15
C ALA A 92 -30.17 11.48 -11.68
N PRO A 93 -30.28 12.59 -12.46
CA PRO A 93 -31.57 12.98 -13.04
C PRO A 93 -32.14 11.96 -14.02
N GLN A 94 -31.27 11.30 -14.80
CA GLN A 94 -31.66 10.28 -15.77
C GLN A 94 -32.07 8.98 -15.09
N TRP A 95 -31.36 8.59 -14.02
CA TRP A 95 -31.71 7.45 -13.19
C TRP A 95 -33.02 7.66 -12.45
N GLU A 96 -33.28 8.86 -11.94
CA GLU A 96 -34.55 9.19 -11.29
C GLU A 96 -35.73 9.08 -12.28
N GLN A 97 -35.56 9.54 -13.52
CA GLN A 97 -36.58 9.39 -14.56
C GLN A 97 -36.83 7.93 -14.94
N LYS A 98 -35.78 7.11 -15.04
CA LYS A 98 -35.88 5.72 -15.53
C LYS A 98 -36.22 4.70 -14.43
N PHE A 99 -35.65 4.85 -13.24
CA PHE A 99 -35.73 3.89 -12.14
C PHE A 99 -36.49 4.43 -10.92
N GLY A 100 -36.96 5.68 -10.97
CA GLY A 100 -37.68 6.35 -9.89
C GLY A 100 -36.77 6.94 -8.82
N LYS A 101 -37.37 7.58 -7.82
CA LYS A 101 -36.68 8.28 -6.72
C LYS A 101 -35.76 7.38 -5.87
N HIS A 102 -36.00 6.08 -5.87
CA HIS A 102 -35.25 5.09 -5.11
C HIS A 102 -34.20 4.35 -5.96
N TRP A 103 -33.71 4.96 -7.05
CA TRP A 103 -32.70 4.35 -7.93
C TRP A 103 -31.45 3.87 -7.19
N ALA A 104 -30.98 4.60 -6.17
CA ALA A 104 -29.79 4.22 -5.40
C ALA A 104 -30.01 2.90 -4.65
N LYS A 105 -31.19 2.75 -4.03
CA LYS A 105 -31.62 1.49 -3.40
C LYS A 105 -31.67 0.35 -4.42
N ASN A 106 -32.30 0.57 -5.58
CA ASN A 106 -32.41 -0.45 -6.62
C ASN A 106 -31.04 -0.93 -7.13
N PHE A 107 -30.06 -0.03 -7.24
CA PHE A 107 -28.69 -0.39 -7.59
C PHE A 107 -27.95 -1.12 -6.48
N CYS A 108 -28.15 -0.72 -5.21
CA CYS A 108 -27.63 -1.46 -4.07
C CYS A 108 -28.20 -2.88 -4.01
N ASP A 109 -29.52 -3.05 -4.11
CA ASP A 109 -30.19 -4.35 -4.06
C ASP A 109 -29.77 -5.28 -5.22
N ARG A 110 -29.47 -4.71 -6.39
CA ARG A 110 -28.87 -5.47 -7.50
C ARG A 110 -27.45 -5.91 -7.17
N TRP A 111 -26.60 -4.99 -6.69
CA TRP A 111 -25.23 -5.31 -6.34
C TRP A 111 -25.15 -6.36 -5.22
N ILE A 112 -26.00 -6.29 -4.20
CA ILE A 112 -26.06 -7.29 -3.12
C ILE A 112 -26.32 -8.68 -3.70
N ARG A 113 -27.36 -8.83 -4.54
CA ARG A 113 -27.68 -10.10 -5.19
C ARG A 113 -26.54 -10.63 -6.04
N ASP A 114 -25.83 -9.77 -6.76
CA ASP A 114 -24.70 -10.16 -7.60
C ASP A 114 -23.49 -10.58 -6.74
N ASP A 115 -23.17 -9.82 -5.67
CA ASP A 115 -22.04 -10.11 -4.78
C ASP A 115 -22.29 -11.38 -3.95
N GLU A 116 -23.53 -11.70 -3.59
CA GLU A 116 -23.93 -12.95 -2.92
C GLU A 116 -23.57 -14.21 -3.70
N GLN A 117 -23.58 -14.14 -5.04
CA GLN A 117 -23.18 -15.26 -5.90
C GLN A 117 -21.66 -15.47 -5.93
N LEU A 118 -20.89 -14.51 -5.44
CA LEU A 118 -19.43 -14.57 -5.43
C LEU A 118 -18.92 -15.27 -4.16
N PRO A 119 -17.84 -16.07 -4.25
CA PRO A 119 -17.23 -16.71 -3.09
C PRO A 119 -16.89 -15.73 -1.96
N ASN A 120 -16.97 -16.21 -0.73
CA ASN A 120 -16.43 -15.48 0.41
C ASN A 120 -14.90 -15.34 0.23
N PHE A 121 -14.42 -14.11 0.40
CA PHE A 121 -13.03 -13.74 0.20
C PHE A 121 -12.37 -13.25 1.50
N ARG A 122 -13.13 -13.23 2.60
CA ARG A 122 -12.69 -12.62 3.85
C ARG A 122 -11.92 -13.59 4.76
N GLU A 123 -12.07 -14.89 4.55
CA GLU A 123 -11.59 -15.93 5.48
C GLU A 123 -10.06 -15.97 5.60
N GLN A 124 -9.31 -15.66 4.54
CA GLN A 124 -7.85 -15.64 4.56
C GLN A 124 -7.27 -14.22 4.55
N LEU A 125 -8.10 -13.19 4.75
CA LEU A 125 -7.58 -11.84 4.92
C LEU A 125 -6.95 -11.68 6.32
N PRO A 126 -5.80 -10.98 6.41
CA PRO A 126 -5.23 -10.60 7.69
C PRO A 126 -6.23 -9.87 8.60
N LYS A 127 -6.12 -10.11 9.91
CA LYS A 127 -6.92 -9.44 10.94
C LYS A 127 -6.37 -8.06 11.23
N CYS A 128 -7.25 -7.06 11.36
CA CYS A 128 -6.78 -5.72 11.69
C CYS A 128 -6.16 -5.67 13.08
N PRO A 129 -5.03 -4.98 13.26
CA PRO A 129 -4.50 -4.66 14.59
C PRO A 129 -5.51 -3.86 15.41
N CYS A 130 -5.58 -4.08 16.74
CA CYS A 130 -6.54 -3.38 17.61
C CYS A 130 -6.24 -1.88 17.72
N SER A 131 -4.96 -1.49 17.65
CA SER A 131 -4.54 -0.09 17.76
C SER A 131 -3.66 0.35 16.60
N LEU A 132 -3.62 1.67 16.37
CA LEU A 132 -2.74 2.26 15.36
C LEU A 132 -1.26 1.96 15.65
N TYR A 133 -0.87 1.89 16.93
CA TYR A 133 0.49 1.56 17.32
C TYR A 133 0.90 0.16 16.85
N GLN A 134 0.02 -0.84 17.02
CA GLN A 134 0.25 -2.19 16.51
C GLN A 134 0.35 -2.19 14.99
N ALA A 135 -0.54 -1.46 14.30
CA ALA A 135 -0.52 -1.36 12.84
C ALA A 135 0.75 -0.73 12.27
N LEU A 136 1.31 0.29 12.94
CA LEU A 136 2.56 0.93 12.53
C LEU A 136 3.79 0.11 12.90
N ALA A 137 3.69 -0.76 13.92
CA ALA A 137 4.74 -1.69 14.30
C ALA A 137 4.79 -2.91 13.37
N ASP A 138 3.67 -3.35 12.80
CA ASP A 138 3.61 -4.47 11.87
C ASP A 138 3.88 -4.06 10.42
N LYS A 139 5.11 -3.61 10.18
CA LYS A 139 5.60 -3.19 8.86
C LYS A 139 5.84 -4.35 7.89
N GLY A 140 5.67 -5.60 8.34
CA GLY A 140 5.76 -6.78 7.47
C GLY A 140 4.42 -7.08 6.79
N GLN A 141 3.31 -6.89 7.49
CA GLN A 141 1.97 -7.19 6.99
C GLN A 141 1.20 -5.95 6.52
N TYR A 142 1.48 -4.78 7.08
CA TYR A 142 0.73 -3.55 6.83
C TYR A 142 1.60 -2.40 6.35
N MET A 143 1.08 -1.65 5.40
CA MET A 143 1.66 -0.38 4.95
C MET A 143 0.62 0.73 5.02
N SER A 144 1.05 1.98 5.16
CA SER A 144 0.14 3.13 5.18
C SER A 144 -0.68 3.22 3.89
N ASP A 145 -1.97 3.54 4.03
CA ASP A 145 -2.83 3.87 2.91
C ASP A 145 -2.71 5.37 2.59
N PHE A 146 -2.14 5.69 1.43
CA PHE A 146 -1.91 7.07 1.00
C PHE A 146 -3.20 7.90 0.81
N LEU A 147 -4.38 7.27 0.73
CA LEU A 147 -5.66 7.98 0.69
C LEU A 147 -6.16 8.41 2.07
N CYS A 148 -5.59 7.85 3.15
CA CYS A 148 -5.87 8.22 4.53
C CYS A 148 -4.60 8.02 5.36
N ASP A 149 -3.61 8.86 5.08
CA ASP A 149 -2.31 8.84 5.73
C ASP A 149 -2.20 10.08 6.63
N LYS A 150 -1.75 9.89 7.87
CA LYS A 150 -1.71 10.97 8.87
C LYS A 150 -0.69 12.03 8.49
N ASP A 151 0.36 11.63 7.75
CA ASP A 151 1.48 12.49 7.40
C ASP A 151 1.33 13.11 5.99
N TRP A 152 0.51 12.50 5.13
CA TRP A 152 0.34 12.93 3.74
C TRP A 152 -1.08 13.39 3.37
N ASN A 153 -2.11 12.65 3.81
CA ASN A 153 -3.50 12.94 3.47
C ASN A 153 -4.44 12.67 4.67
N PRO A 154 -4.47 13.59 5.65
CA PRO A 154 -5.23 13.41 6.89
C PRO A 154 -6.74 13.61 6.71
N LYS A 155 -7.23 13.92 5.51
CA LYS A 155 -8.66 14.18 5.25
C LYS A 155 -9.49 12.90 5.27
N CYS A 156 -8.89 11.76 4.88
CA CYS A 156 -9.53 10.45 4.89
C CYS A 156 -10.95 10.49 4.31
N LEU A 157 -11.11 10.88 3.03
CA LEU A 157 -12.41 11.19 2.42
C LEU A 157 -13.46 10.09 2.62
N PHE A 158 -13.01 8.84 2.57
CA PHE A 158 -13.82 7.64 2.72
C PHE A 158 -13.85 7.09 4.16
N HIS A 159 -13.21 7.73 5.13
CA HIS A 159 -13.16 7.27 6.53
C HIS A 159 -13.23 8.49 7.44
N ARG A 160 -14.41 9.12 7.52
CA ARG A 160 -14.59 10.29 8.38
C ARG A 160 -14.23 9.94 9.82
N SER A 161 -13.54 10.87 10.48
CA SER A 161 -13.00 10.71 11.85
C SER A 161 -11.81 9.77 11.99
N ALA A 162 -11.38 9.07 10.92
CA ALA A 162 -10.11 8.37 10.92
C ALA A 162 -8.94 9.36 10.89
N VAL A 163 -7.84 9.00 11.55
CA VAL A 163 -6.56 9.75 11.49
C VAL A 163 -5.54 9.06 10.59
N HIS A 164 -5.63 7.74 10.47
CA HIS A 164 -4.74 6.93 9.65
C HIS A 164 -5.43 5.62 9.26
N CYS A 165 -5.18 5.15 8.05
CA CYS A 165 -5.47 3.78 7.64
C CYS A 165 -4.20 3.08 7.18
N VAL A 166 -4.14 1.78 7.43
CA VAL A 166 -3.17 0.87 6.82
C VAL A 166 -3.88 -0.10 5.89
N ARG A 167 -3.13 -0.67 4.96
CA ARG A 167 -3.59 -1.71 4.06
C ARG A 167 -2.55 -2.79 3.87
N THR A 168 -2.98 -3.98 3.47
CA THR A 168 -2.06 -5.04 3.03
C THR A 168 -1.34 -4.60 1.75
N PRO A 169 -0.01 -4.78 1.65
CA PRO A 169 0.79 -4.32 0.51
C PRO A 169 0.69 -5.26 -0.70
N ASN A 170 0.60 -6.56 -0.41
CA ASN A 170 0.74 -7.63 -1.38
C ASN A 170 -0.65 -8.12 -1.79
N PRO A 171 -0.87 -8.36 -3.09
CA PRO A 171 -2.12 -8.91 -3.57
C PRO A 171 -2.29 -10.33 -3.04
N THR A 172 -3.28 -10.55 -2.16
CA THR A 172 -3.63 -11.92 -1.75
C THR A 172 -4.56 -12.56 -2.77
N LEU A 173 -4.62 -13.90 -2.80
CA LEU A 173 -5.64 -14.64 -3.56
C LEU A 173 -7.07 -14.26 -3.13
N GLN A 174 -7.26 -13.50 -2.07
CA GLN A 174 -8.60 -13.24 -1.54
C GLN A 174 -8.97 -11.75 -1.50
N GLY A 175 -8.02 -10.82 -1.60
CA GLY A 175 -8.35 -9.39 -1.69
C GLY A 175 -7.33 -8.50 -0.99
N GLU A 176 -7.80 -7.34 -0.54
CA GLU A 176 -7.02 -6.31 0.16
C GLU A 176 -7.69 -6.01 1.50
N GLN A 177 -6.94 -6.07 2.60
CA GLN A 177 -7.43 -5.63 3.91
C GLN A 177 -7.09 -4.15 4.11
N GLN A 178 -8.05 -3.34 4.56
CA GLN A 178 -7.85 -1.96 4.98
C GLN A 178 -8.33 -1.79 6.42
N CYS A 179 -7.50 -1.21 7.27
CA CYS A 179 -7.73 -1.00 8.69
C CYS A 179 -7.54 0.47 9.03
N CYS A 180 -8.58 1.12 9.53
CA CYS A 180 -8.63 2.55 9.80
C CYS A 180 -8.81 2.80 11.29
N TYR A 181 -8.11 3.82 11.80
CA TYR A 181 -8.02 4.12 13.21
C TYR A 181 -8.56 5.50 13.52
N ASP A 182 -9.32 5.62 14.60
CA ASP A 182 -9.92 6.87 15.04
C ASP A 182 -8.90 7.78 15.76
N ARG A 183 -9.36 8.91 16.28
CA ARG A 183 -8.53 9.87 17.03
C ARG A 183 -8.01 9.34 18.37
N ASN A 184 -8.63 8.28 18.89
CA ASN A 184 -8.17 7.58 20.09
C ASN A 184 -7.23 6.41 19.74
N TYR A 185 -6.87 6.27 18.46
CA TYR A 185 -5.99 5.23 17.93
C TYR A 185 -6.57 3.82 18.00
N PHE A 186 -7.89 3.68 18.06
CA PHE A 186 -8.59 2.39 18.04
C PHE A 186 -9.15 2.06 16.66
N LEU A 187 -9.19 0.77 16.36
CA LEU A 187 -9.76 0.24 15.12
C LEU A 187 -11.23 0.68 14.97
N MET A 188 -11.55 1.30 13.84
CA MET A 188 -12.92 1.67 13.51
C MET A 188 -13.62 0.49 12.84
N LEU A 189 -14.71 -0.01 13.43
CA LEU A 189 -15.50 -1.12 12.88
C LEU A 189 -16.58 -0.60 11.91
N SER A 190 -16.71 -1.26 10.77
CA SER A 190 -17.78 -1.00 9.80
C SER A 190 -19.14 -1.35 10.37
N GLN A 191 -19.22 -2.23 11.36
CA GLN A 191 -20.46 -2.60 12.03
C GLN A 191 -20.99 -1.47 12.93
N ASP A 192 -20.11 -0.65 13.51
CA ASP A 192 -20.52 0.45 14.38
C ASP A 192 -20.86 1.71 13.59
N GLN A 193 -20.13 1.96 12.49
CA GLN A 193 -20.33 3.14 11.65
C GLN A 193 -19.98 2.92 10.17
N GLN A 194 -20.60 3.70 9.29
CA GLN A 194 -20.42 3.55 7.84
C GLN A 194 -19.04 4.01 7.35
N TRP A 195 -18.26 4.65 8.23
CA TRP A 195 -16.90 5.13 7.99
C TRP A 195 -15.80 4.20 8.53
N GLY A 196 -16.19 3.03 9.04
CA GLY A 196 -15.26 2.04 9.56
C GLY A 196 -14.39 1.38 8.51
N SER A 197 -13.45 0.58 8.99
CA SER A 197 -12.52 -0.24 8.21
C SER A 197 -13.27 -1.28 7.40
N TYR A 198 -12.81 -1.63 6.21
CA TYR A 198 -13.45 -2.70 5.45
C TYR A 198 -12.46 -3.42 4.52
N PRO A 199 -12.65 -4.73 4.32
CA PRO A 199 -11.90 -5.46 3.31
C PRO A 199 -12.39 -5.09 1.91
N LYS A 200 -11.52 -5.21 0.91
CA LYS A 200 -11.86 -5.04 -0.50
C LYS A 200 -11.64 -6.36 -1.22
N ARG A 201 -12.61 -6.76 -2.03
CA ARG A 201 -12.56 -8.02 -2.79
C ARG A 201 -11.42 -8.04 -3.78
N SER A 202 -11.16 -6.90 -4.42
CA SER A 202 -10.12 -6.79 -5.44
C SER A 202 -8.94 -5.99 -4.90
N HIS A 203 -7.73 -6.56 -4.97
CA HIS A 203 -6.54 -5.77 -4.73
C HIS A 203 -6.31 -4.78 -5.87
N SER A 204 -5.88 -3.57 -5.55
CA SER A 204 -5.64 -2.49 -6.52
C SER A 204 -4.60 -2.81 -7.61
N LEU A 205 -3.84 -3.90 -7.44
CA LEU A 205 -2.79 -4.41 -8.36
C LEU A 205 -3.21 -5.60 -9.21
N GLY A 206 -4.37 -6.21 -8.93
CA GLY A 206 -5.02 -7.07 -9.91
C GLY A 206 -4.98 -8.57 -9.69
N TYR A 207 -5.29 -9.04 -8.48
CA TYR A 207 -5.23 -10.47 -8.17
C TYR A 207 -6.40 -10.91 -7.27
N PRO A 208 -6.89 -12.17 -7.38
CA PRO A 208 -6.55 -13.16 -8.42
C PRO A 208 -7.54 -13.22 -9.59
N ARG A 209 -8.59 -12.40 -9.62
CA ARG A 209 -9.62 -12.43 -10.68
C ARG A 209 -10.22 -11.06 -10.97
N THR A 210 -9.37 -10.05 -11.09
CA THR A 210 -9.78 -8.72 -11.51
C THR A 210 -9.69 -8.60 -13.02
N LYS A 211 -10.63 -7.89 -13.65
CA LYS A 211 -10.51 -7.60 -15.08
C LYS A 211 -9.55 -6.44 -15.30
N VAL A 212 -9.83 -5.28 -14.69
CA VAL A 212 -8.91 -4.13 -14.67
C VAL A 212 -8.62 -3.76 -13.21
N PRO A 213 -7.41 -3.98 -12.69
CA PRO A 213 -7.10 -4.01 -11.26
C PRO A 213 -7.81 -2.98 -10.37
N THR A 214 -7.41 -1.71 -10.44
CA THR A 214 -7.97 -0.62 -9.65
C THR A 214 -9.45 -0.38 -9.96
N LEU A 215 -9.91 -0.65 -11.19
CA LEU A 215 -11.30 -0.42 -11.61
C LEU A 215 -12.23 -1.53 -11.11
N SER A 216 -11.74 -2.78 -11.03
CA SER A 216 -12.44 -3.89 -10.40
C SER A 216 -12.61 -3.64 -8.90
N GLN A 217 -11.61 -3.05 -8.22
CA GLN A 217 -11.77 -2.58 -6.85
C GLN A 217 -12.85 -1.50 -6.74
N TRP A 218 -12.89 -0.55 -7.68
CA TRP A 218 -13.96 0.44 -7.72
C TRP A 218 -15.34 -0.18 -7.92
N TYR A 219 -15.46 -1.12 -8.86
CA TYR A 219 -16.69 -1.83 -9.16
C TYR A 219 -17.19 -2.67 -7.98
N HIS A 220 -16.30 -3.43 -7.33
CA HIS A 220 -16.68 -4.38 -6.27
C HIS A 220 -16.81 -3.77 -4.87
N ASP A 221 -16.12 -2.66 -4.58
CA ASP A 221 -15.93 -2.21 -3.20
C ASP A 221 -16.18 -0.70 -2.99
N ILE A 222 -15.79 0.16 -3.95
CA ILE A 222 -15.94 1.62 -3.78
C ILE A 222 -17.34 2.11 -4.20
N VAL A 223 -17.79 1.74 -5.39
CA VAL A 223 -19.10 2.14 -5.93
C VAL A 223 -20.28 1.61 -5.13
N PRO A 224 -20.28 0.33 -4.68
CA PRO A 224 -21.35 -0.19 -3.84
C PRO A 224 -21.55 0.62 -2.56
N ARG A 225 -20.46 1.14 -1.99
CA ARG A 225 -20.53 2.00 -0.81
C ARG A 225 -21.26 3.31 -1.09
N PHE A 226 -21.11 3.88 -2.28
CA PHE A 226 -21.88 5.05 -2.69
C PHE A 226 -23.37 4.74 -2.76
N VAL A 227 -23.75 3.71 -3.52
CA VAL A 227 -25.18 3.39 -3.72
C VAL A 227 -25.84 2.83 -2.47
N CYS A 228 -25.14 2.06 -1.64
CA CYS A 228 -25.71 1.41 -0.46
C CYS A 228 -25.68 2.27 0.80
N CYS A 229 -24.63 3.08 1.03
CA CYS A 229 -24.47 3.88 2.24
C CYS A 229 -24.46 5.38 1.99
N LEU A 230 -23.57 5.90 1.12
CA LEU A 230 -23.33 7.35 1.03
C LEU A 230 -24.47 8.14 0.38
N TRP A 231 -25.28 7.50 -0.47
CA TRP A 231 -26.48 8.09 -1.10
C TRP A 231 -27.79 7.61 -0.48
N GLN A 232 -27.70 6.90 0.66
CA GLN A 232 -28.85 6.44 1.43
C GLN A 232 -28.65 6.79 2.92
N SER A 233 -29.60 6.42 3.78
CA SER A 233 -29.37 6.53 5.23
C SER A 233 -28.43 5.43 5.70
N GLU A 234 -27.66 5.71 6.76
CA GLU A 234 -26.78 4.74 7.39
C GLU A 234 -27.54 3.49 7.87
N SER A 235 -28.75 3.69 8.39
CA SER A 235 -29.68 2.64 8.85
C SER A 235 -30.46 1.96 7.71
N SER A 236 -30.14 2.26 6.44
CA SER A 236 -30.81 1.59 5.33
C SER A 236 -30.40 0.12 5.28
N GLN A 237 -31.35 -0.77 4.96
CA GLN A 237 -31.11 -2.21 4.91
C GLN A 237 -29.91 -2.57 4.02
N GLY A 238 -29.72 -1.87 2.89
CA GLY A 238 -28.59 -2.10 2.01
C GLY A 238 -27.24 -1.70 2.62
N CYS A 239 -27.19 -0.62 3.40
CA CYS A 239 -25.97 -0.22 4.11
C CYS A 239 -25.63 -1.20 5.23
N GLU A 240 -26.63 -1.65 5.98
CA GLU A 240 -26.49 -2.68 7.03
C GLU A 240 -25.95 -3.99 6.43
N ILE A 241 -26.55 -4.51 5.35
CA ILE A 241 -26.05 -5.72 4.68
C ILE A 241 -24.61 -5.53 4.18
N LEU A 242 -24.30 -4.38 3.56
CA LEU A 242 -22.95 -4.07 3.11
C LEU A 242 -21.95 -4.13 4.28
N ARG A 243 -22.26 -3.50 5.41
CA ARG A 243 -21.36 -3.33 6.56
C ARG A 243 -21.23 -4.56 7.44
N HIS A 244 -22.30 -5.31 7.62
CA HIS A 244 -22.36 -6.43 8.56
C HIS A 244 -22.10 -7.78 7.88
N GLU A 245 -22.48 -7.93 6.61
CA GLU A 245 -22.45 -9.24 5.93
C GLU A 245 -21.43 -9.28 4.78
N ARG A 246 -21.43 -8.24 3.92
CA ARG A 246 -20.64 -8.27 2.67
C ARG A 246 -19.22 -7.76 2.84
N ARG A 247 -19.02 -6.67 3.58
CA ARG A 247 -17.73 -5.99 3.84
C ARG A 247 -17.51 -5.68 5.34
N PRO A 248 -17.76 -6.63 6.26
CA PRO A 248 -17.45 -6.41 7.66
C PRO A 248 -15.95 -6.27 7.90
N THR A 249 -15.57 -5.38 8.80
CA THR A 249 -14.19 -5.27 9.29
C THR A 249 -13.67 -6.62 9.75
N GLN A 250 -12.43 -6.95 9.36
CA GLN A 250 -11.69 -8.03 10.00
C GLN A 250 -11.21 -7.53 11.37
N ASP A 251 -12.02 -7.77 12.41
CA ASP A 251 -11.72 -7.33 13.77
C ASP A 251 -10.39 -7.90 14.29
N CYS A 252 -10.00 -7.42 15.47
CA CYS A 252 -8.68 -7.70 16.03
C CYS A 252 -8.62 -8.91 16.98
N VAL A 253 -9.71 -9.68 17.12
CA VAL A 253 -9.81 -10.77 18.12
C VAL A 253 -8.70 -11.81 17.94
N ASN A 254 -8.31 -12.08 16.70
CA ASN A 254 -7.24 -13.02 16.35
C ASN A 254 -6.06 -12.33 15.64
N TYR A 255 -5.85 -11.04 15.91
CA TYR A 255 -4.64 -10.37 15.44
C TYR A 255 -3.43 -10.86 16.26
N GLU A 256 -2.35 -11.20 15.56
CA GLU A 256 -1.10 -11.64 16.16
C GLU A 256 0.00 -10.65 15.83
N SER A 257 0.57 -10.01 16.85
CA SER A 257 1.71 -9.10 16.66
C SER A 257 2.93 -9.86 16.11
N PRO A 258 3.74 -9.24 15.23
CA PRO A 258 4.97 -9.84 14.76
C PRO A 258 6.04 -9.85 15.86
N GLY A 259 6.98 -10.79 15.77
CA GLY A 259 8.25 -10.70 16.48
C GLY A 259 9.12 -9.64 15.82
N ILE A 260 9.84 -8.85 16.62
CA ILE A 260 10.67 -7.74 16.13
C ILE A 260 12.07 -7.93 16.68
N ALA A 261 13.06 -7.93 15.79
CA ALA A 261 14.46 -7.98 16.15
C ALA A 261 15.24 -6.98 15.28
N GLY A 262 16.44 -6.59 15.69
CA GLY A 262 17.16 -5.59 14.93
C GLY A 262 18.61 -5.39 15.30
N VAL A 263 19.28 -4.61 14.45
CA VAL A 263 20.68 -4.20 14.57
C VAL A 263 20.75 -2.68 14.50
N TYR A 264 21.45 -2.06 15.45
CA TYR A 264 21.60 -0.61 15.51
C TYR A 264 22.94 -0.16 16.10
N GLY A 265 23.26 1.12 15.89
CA GLY A 265 24.50 1.71 16.39
C GLY A 265 25.75 0.97 15.90
N ASN A 266 26.68 0.71 16.80
CA ASN A 266 27.92 -0.03 16.52
C ASN A 266 27.69 -1.55 16.67
N LEU A 267 26.65 -2.07 16.01
CA LEU A 267 26.20 -3.48 16.07
C LEU A 267 25.73 -3.95 17.45
N HIS A 268 24.92 -3.12 18.12
CA HIS A 268 24.02 -3.64 19.14
C HIS A 268 22.90 -4.41 18.46
N ILE A 269 22.64 -5.63 18.95
CA ILE A 269 21.66 -6.55 18.41
C ILE A 269 20.66 -6.88 19.50
N ILE A 270 19.38 -6.87 19.16
CA ILE A 270 18.28 -7.39 19.97
C ILE A 270 17.66 -8.52 19.17
N THR A 271 17.63 -9.73 19.73
CA THR A 271 17.02 -10.92 19.12
C THR A 271 15.49 -10.86 19.17
N PHE A 272 14.81 -11.83 18.56
CA PHE A 272 13.35 -11.93 18.62
C PHE A 272 12.82 -12.29 20.02
N ASP A 273 13.68 -12.82 20.89
CA ASP A 273 13.36 -13.19 22.28
C ASP A 273 13.88 -12.14 23.29
N ASP A 274 14.19 -10.93 22.81
CA ASP A 274 14.66 -9.78 23.61
C ASP A 274 16.07 -9.93 24.21
N LEU A 275 16.92 -10.84 23.70
CA LEU A 275 18.32 -10.92 24.10
C LEU A 275 19.13 -9.77 23.48
N GLU A 276 19.68 -8.90 24.32
CA GLU A 276 20.57 -7.82 23.90
C GLU A 276 22.05 -8.27 23.93
N TYR A 277 22.77 -8.05 22.84
CA TYR A 277 24.22 -8.28 22.80
C TYR A 277 24.92 -7.36 21.79
N THR A 278 26.25 -7.31 21.88
CA THR A 278 27.08 -6.52 20.95
C THR A 278 27.94 -7.45 20.12
N PHE A 279 27.98 -7.22 18.81
CA PHE A 279 28.80 -7.97 17.87
C PHE A 279 29.88 -7.08 17.27
N THR A 280 31.09 -7.59 17.03
CA THR A 280 32.20 -6.78 16.48
C THR A 280 32.82 -7.39 15.22
N GLY A 281 32.19 -8.43 14.66
CA GLY A 281 32.66 -9.10 13.46
C GLY A 281 32.56 -8.21 12.23
N LYS A 282 33.62 -8.24 11.41
CA LYS A 282 33.69 -7.61 10.09
C LYS A 282 33.44 -8.66 9.02
N GLY A 283 32.50 -8.40 8.11
CA GLY A 283 32.13 -9.35 7.06
C GLY A 283 30.65 -9.29 6.71
N GLU A 284 30.14 -10.37 6.13
CA GLU A 284 28.73 -10.54 5.76
C GLU A 284 28.14 -11.63 6.65
N PHE A 285 27.03 -11.32 7.30
CA PHE A 285 26.42 -12.19 8.30
C PHE A 285 24.93 -12.37 8.05
N VAL A 286 24.44 -13.57 8.30
CA VAL A 286 23.01 -13.88 8.26
C VAL A 286 22.36 -13.29 9.50
N LEU A 287 21.49 -12.29 9.31
CA LEU A 287 20.67 -11.72 10.38
C LEU A 287 19.56 -12.70 10.74
N VAL A 288 18.80 -13.12 9.73
CA VAL A 288 17.78 -14.15 9.87
C VAL A 288 17.74 -15.03 8.62
N ARG A 289 17.52 -16.32 8.82
CA ARG A 289 17.25 -17.30 7.77
C ARG A 289 16.18 -18.28 8.25
N SER A 290 15.29 -18.66 7.37
CA SER A 290 14.36 -19.78 7.52
C SER A 290 14.42 -20.66 6.26
N SER A 291 13.47 -21.58 6.10
CA SER A 291 13.38 -22.42 4.89
C SER A 291 13.10 -21.61 3.61
N SER A 292 12.39 -20.48 3.72
CA SER A 292 11.95 -19.69 2.58
C SER A 292 12.60 -18.33 2.46
N VAL A 293 13.17 -17.76 3.53
CA VAL A 293 13.63 -16.36 3.52
C VAL A 293 15.01 -16.22 4.16
N GLU A 294 15.81 -15.31 3.63
CA GLU A 294 17.13 -14.98 4.13
C GLU A 294 17.36 -13.46 4.08
N VAL A 295 17.85 -12.94 5.19
CA VAL A 295 18.25 -11.54 5.36
C VAL A 295 19.70 -11.53 5.86
N GLN A 296 20.57 -10.85 5.14
CA GLN A 296 21.98 -10.69 5.50
C GLN A 296 22.32 -9.22 5.72
N GLY A 297 23.29 -8.98 6.60
CA GLY A 297 23.87 -7.67 6.86
C GLY A 297 25.36 -7.67 6.54
N ARG A 298 25.84 -6.60 5.90
CA ARG A 298 27.27 -6.32 5.75
C ARG A 298 27.72 -5.41 6.88
N PHE A 299 28.74 -5.85 7.60
CA PHE A 299 29.37 -5.13 8.69
C PHE A 299 30.78 -4.70 8.29
N GLU A 300 31.01 -3.39 8.28
CA GLU A 300 32.30 -2.79 7.94
C GLU A 300 32.88 -2.06 9.14
N GLN A 301 34.20 -1.88 9.15
CA GLN A 301 34.89 -1.16 10.20
C GLN A 301 34.56 0.33 10.13
N VAL A 302 34.30 0.94 11.29
CA VAL A 302 34.05 2.37 11.40
C VAL A 302 35.35 3.12 11.06
N LEU A 303 35.30 3.92 9.99
CA LEU A 303 36.41 4.78 9.59
C LEU A 303 36.30 6.12 10.32
N THR A 304 37.28 6.45 11.15
CA THR A 304 37.40 7.78 11.74
C THR A 304 38.58 8.53 11.12
N GLY A 305 38.47 9.86 11.01
CA GLY A 305 39.58 10.70 10.55
C GLY A 305 40.79 10.71 11.50
N LEU A 306 40.69 10.01 12.65
CA LEU A 306 41.69 9.93 13.71
C LEU A 306 42.36 8.54 13.78
N GLY A 307 42.02 7.60 12.89
CA GLY A 307 42.58 6.26 12.84
C GLY A 307 41.54 5.14 12.79
N GLU A 308 42.03 3.90 12.80
CA GLU A 308 41.18 2.71 12.87
C GLU A 308 40.59 2.54 14.27
N VAL A 309 39.26 2.45 14.36
CA VAL A 309 38.56 2.10 15.59
C VAL A 309 38.20 0.61 15.53
N ARG A 310 38.32 -0.10 16.66
CA ARG A 310 37.88 -1.50 16.81
C ARG A 310 36.35 -1.56 16.99
N ALA A 311 35.63 -0.96 16.04
CA ALA A 311 34.18 -0.96 15.99
C ALA A 311 33.73 -1.21 14.57
N THR A 312 32.64 -1.96 14.42
CA THR A 312 31.99 -2.23 13.14
C THR A 312 30.61 -1.60 13.13
N GLU A 313 30.10 -1.31 11.95
CA GLU A 313 28.77 -0.76 11.72
C GLU A 313 28.09 -1.48 10.55
N LEU A 314 26.76 -1.50 10.56
CA LEU A 314 25.96 -2.01 9.45
C LEU A 314 26.08 -1.03 8.27
N THR A 315 26.38 -1.53 7.08
CA THR A 315 26.50 -0.68 5.86
C THR A 315 25.58 -1.10 4.73
N SER A 316 25.11 -2.35 4.73
CA SER A 316 24.17 -2.87 3.75
C SER A 316 23.33 -3.99 4.33
N VAL A 317 22.07 -4.08 3.89
CA VAL A 317 21.14 -5.17 4.17
C VAL A 317 20.67 -5.74 2.84
N VAL A 318 20.67 -7.05 2.70
CA VAL A 318 20.11 -7.74 1.54
C VAL A 318 19.08 -8.75 2.01
N ALA A 319 17.94 -8.80 1.32
CA ALA A 319 16.85 -9.69 1.67
C ALA A 319 16.29 -10.39 0.42
N ARG A 320 15.89 -11.65 0.60
CA ARG A 320 15.23 -12.46 -0.43
C ARG A 320 14.32 -13.51 0.20
N GLU A 321 13.15 -13.71 -0.40
CA GLU A 321 12.27 -14.84 -0.10
C GLU A 321 12.10 -15.74 -1.34
N ASN A 322 12.31 -17.05 -1.21
CA ASN A 322 12.16 -18.04 -2.27
C ASN A 322 12.88 -17.60 -3.56
N SER A 323 12.18 -17.61 -4.69
CA SER A 323 12.65 -17.15 -5.99
C SER A 323 12.32 -15.68 -6.28
N THR A 324 12.01 -14.87 -5.28
CA THR A 324 11.77 -13.42 -5.45
C THR A 324 13.05 -12.69 -5.88
N MET A 325 12.85 -11.45 -6.34
CA MET A 325 13.94 -10.53 -6.65
C MET A 325 14.76 -10.24 -5.38
N VAL A 326 16.09 -10.23 -5.51
CA VAL A 326 16.98 -9.84 -4.42
C VAL A 326 16.90 -8.33 -4.25
N VAL A 327 16.60 -7.88 -3.03
CA VAL A 327 16.54 -6.47 -2.68
C VAL A 327 17.72 -6.15 -1.76
N GLU A 328 18.61 -5.27 -2.21
CA GLU A 328 19.72 -4.72 -1.41
C GLU A 328 19.41 -3.26 -1.06
N VAL A 329 19.54 -2.91 0.21
CA VAL A 329 19.49 -1.54 0.70
C VAL A 329 20.82 -1.24 1.37
N ARG A 330 21.51 -0.19 0.92
CA ARG A 330 22.83 0.17 1.49
C ARG A 330 22.99 1.65 1.73
N ARG A 331 23.83 1.98 2.69
CA ARG A 331 24.19 3.36 3.01
C ARG A 331 24.94 4.01 1.84
N ARG A 332 24.55 5.23 1.48
CA ARG A 332 25.31 6.00 0.48
C ARG A 332 26.58 6.61 1.07
N PRO A 333 27.66 6.73 0.27
CA PRO A 333 28.85 7.49 0.67
C PRO A 333 28.50 8.92 1.09
N LYS A 334 29.25 9.48 2.06
CA LYS A 334 28.98 10.81 2.63
C LYS A 334 28.79 11.91 1.58
N GLY A 335 29.58 11.93 0.51
CA GLY A 335 29.46 12.92 -0.58
C GLY A 335 28.23 12.75 -1.48
N ALA A 336 27.59 11.59 -1.47
CA ALA A 336 26.41 11.27 -2.30
C ALA A 336 25.08 11.30 -1.52
N ARG A 337 25.13 11.67 -0.23
CA ARG A 337 23.99 11.73 0.71
C ARG A 337 23.22 13.05 0.72
N TRP A 338 23.55 13.99 -0.15
CA TRP A 338 22.90 15.31 -0.21
C TRP A 338 21.41 15.27 -0.63
N ARG A 339 20.97 14.20 -1.29
CA ARG A 339 19.57 14.00 -1.74
C ARG A 339 18.97 12.68 -1.29
N TYR A 340 19.71 11.59 -1.45
CA TYR A 340 19.28 10.25 -1.06
C TYR A 340 20.25 9.69 -0.03
N HIS A 341 19.72 9.22 1.10
CA HIS A 341 20.54 8.66 2.18
C HIS A 341 20.88 7.19 1.93
N LEU A 342 19.94 6.44 1.32
CA LEU A 342 20.09 5.03 0.98
C LEU A 342 20.13 4.80 -0.54
N ASP A 343 20.88 3.79 -0.97
CA ASP A 343 20.71 3.15 -2.27
C ASP A 343 19.80 1.93 -2.12
N VAL A 344 18.80 1.81 -2.99
CA VAL A 344 17.99 0.59 -3.13
C VAL A 344 18.32 -0.06 -4.46
N LEU A 345 18.66 -1.34 -4.46
CA LEU A 345 19.02 -2.11 -5.65
C LEU A 345 18.13 -3.35 -5.77
N PHE A 346 17.59 -3.57 -6.96
CA PHE A 346 16.87 -4.79 -7.33
C PHE A 346 17.74 -5.60 -8.27
N ASN A 347 18.19 -6.78 -7.84
CA ASN A 347 19.19 -7.60 -8.57
C ASN A 347 20.40 -6.75 -9.04
N GLY A 348 20.92 -5.89 -8.16
CA GLY A 348 22.06 -5.01 -8.45
C GLY A 348 21.74 -3.76 -9.28
N ARG A 349 20.49 -3.56 -9.72
CA ARG A 349 20.08 -2.34 -10.43
C ARG A 349 19.46 -1.33 -9.48
N ARG A 350 20.03 -0.13 -9.43
CA ARG A 350 19.58 0.95 -8.55
C ARG A 350 18.20 1.48 -8.95
N VAL A 351 17.32 1.67 -7.97
CA VAL A 351 15.96 2.21 -8.11
C VAL A 351 15.77 3.37 -7.12
N TYR A 352 14.89 4.32 -7.48
CA TYR A 352 14.58 5.50 -6.69
C TYR A 352 13.08 5.59 -6.38
N PHE A 353 12.77 6.19 -5.23
CA PHE A 353 11.41 6.38 -4.68
C PHE A 353 11.09 7.87 -4.52
N ASP A 354 11.41 8.67 -5.53
CA ASP A 354 11.46 10.13 -5.48
C ASP A 354 10.12 10.83 -5.78
N ARG A 355 9.15 10.11 -6.36
CA ARG A 355 7.81 10.62 -6.69
C ARG A 355 6.73 9.79 -6.00
N ASN A 356 5.57 10.38 -5.72
CA ASN A 356 4.44 9.69 -5.09
C ASN A 356 4.06 8.37 -5.79
N PRO A 357 3.93 8.30 -7.13
CA PRO A 357 3.61 7.02 -7.80
C PRO A 357 4.73 5.98 -7.70
N THR A 358 5.93 6.39 -7.28
CA THR A 358 7.11 5.54 -7.15
C THR A 358 7.49 5.24 -5.71
N LYS A 359 6.74 5.77 -4.72
CA LYS A 359 6.94 5.48 -3.29
C LYS A 359 6.72 4.02 -2.95
N VAL A 360 6.07 3.27 -3.83
CA VAL A 360 5.83 1.84 -3.71
C VAL A 360 6.25 1.17 -5.01
N LYS A 361 6.97 0.07 -4.91
CA LYS A 361 7.37 -0.80 -6.01
C LYS A 361 6.89 -2.21 -5.70
N HIS A 362 5.91 -2.66 -6.47
CA HIS A 362 5.40 -4.01 -6.39
C HIS A 362 6.17 -4.89 -7.37
N LEU A 363 6.76 -5.96 -6.86
CA LEU A 363 7.48 -6.98 -7.61
C LEU A 363 6.85 -8.33 -7.30
N PRO A 364 7.04 -9.36 -8.14
CA PRO A 364 6.55 -10.70 -7.83
C PRO A 364 7.09 -11.20 -6.48
N GLY A 365 6.19 -11.44 -5.52
CA GLY A 365 6.50 -11.93 -4.18
C GLY A 365 7.12 -10.92 -3.20
N VAL A 366 7.39 -9.68 -3.62
CA VAL A 366 7.99 -8.66 -2.74
C VAL A 366 7.51 -7.25 -3.10
N THR A 367 7.07 -6.52 -2.09
CA THR A 367 6.77 -5.09 -2.20
C THR A 367 7.83 -4.30 -1.45
N VAL A 368 8.37 -3.26 -2.09
CA VAL A 368 9.31 -2.34 -1.45
C VAL A 368 8.67 -0.96 -1.43
N TYR A 369 8.66 -0.29 -0.28
CA TYR A 369 8.12 1.05 -0.19
C TYR A 369 8.93 1.97 0.72
N VAL A 370 8.77 3.27 0.47
CA VAL A 370 9.30 4.36 1.29
C VAL A 370 8.10 5.12 1.85
N PRO A 371 8.00 5.35 3.17
CA PRO A 371 6.90 6.11 3.75
C PRO A 371 6.71 7.47 3.08
N SER A 372 5.46 7.93 3.02
CA SER A 372 5.05 9.13 2.28
C SER A 372 5.75 10.41 2.79
N TYR A 373 6.04 10.48 4.08
CA TYR A 373 6.72 11.60 4.74
C TYR A 373 8.24 11.64 4.51
N ILE A 374 8.83 10.57 3.95
CA ILE A 374 10.28 10.46 3.73
C ILE A 374 10.62 10.81 2.28
N PHE A 375 11.23 11.98 2.05
CA PHE A 375 11.63 12.45 0.71
C PHE A 375 13.07 12.10 0.33
N ASP A 376 13.94 11.96 1.33
CA ASP A 376 15.38 11.74 1.21
C ASP A 376 15.77 10.26 1.18
N GLN A 377 14.79 9.35 1.13
CA GLN A 377 15.01 7.90 1.11
C GLN A 377 15.91 7.45 2.28
N SER A 378 15.68 8.02 3.47
CA SER A 378 16.33 7.63 4.72
C SER A 378 15.68 6.41 5.39
N GLU A 379 14.49 5.99 4.96
CA GLU A 379 13.78 4.79 5.44
C GLU A 379 13.29 4.00 4.23
N VAL A 380 13.54 2.68 4.23
CA VAL A 380 13.06 1.74 3.20
C VAL A 380 12.50 0.51 3.89
N VAL A 381 11.31 0.09 3.47
CA VAL A 381 10.64 -1.10 4.00
C VAL A 381 10.47 -2.13 2.88
N ILE A 382 10.91 -3.36 3.13
CA ILE A 382 10.80 -4.52 2.25
C ILE A 382 9.75 -5.44 2.87
N MET A 383 8.73 -5.84 2.11
CA MET A 383 7.59 -6.63 2.57
C MET A 383 7.40 -7.86 1.69
N PHE A 384 7.55 -9.05 2.26
CA PHE A 384 7.39 -10.31 1.54
C PHE A 384 5.97 -10.86 1.63
N GLU A 385 5.58 -11.74 0.71
CA GLU A 385 4.26 -12.39 0.73
C GLU A 385 4.04 -13.27 1.96
N SER A 386 5.11 -13.78 2.57
CA SER A 386 4.99 -14.45 3.87
C SER A 386 4.56 -13.54 5.01
N GLY A 387 4.61 -12.21 4.86
CA GLY A 387 4.43 -11.24 5.92
C GLY A 387 5.71 -10.90 6.67
N LEU A 388 6.87 -11.47 6.29
CA LEU A 388 8.16 -11.00 6.80
C LEU A 388 8.46 -9.59 6.26
N GLY A 389 8.81 -8.69 7.16
CA GLY A 389 9.20 -7.32 6.85
C GLY A 389 10.67 -7.04 7.19
N VAL A 390 11.33 -6.18 6.42
CA VAL A 390 12.64 -5.62 6.75
C VAL A 390 12.58 -4.10 6.61
N GLU A 391 12.79 -3.39 7.71
CA GLU A 391 12.95 -1.93 7.73
C GLU A 391 14.43 -1.60 7.79
N VAL A 392 14.88 -0.70 6.92
CA VAL A 392 16.25 -0.18 6.92
C VAL A 392 16.19 1.34 7.04
N ILE A 393 16.80 1.88 8.08
CA ILE A 393 16.81 3.31 8.40
C ILE A 393 18.25 3.82 8.39
N GLU A 394 18.50 4.91 7.68
CA GLU A 394 19.68 5.75 7.84
C GLU A 394 19.36 6.91 8.77
N ASN A 395 20.18 7.09 9.80
CA ASN A 395 20.11 8.26 10.65
C ASN A 395 21.52 8.79 10.90
N LYS A 396 21.79 10.02 10.42
CA LYS A 396 23.07 10.73 10.60
C LYS A 396 24.31 9.92 10.19
N GLY A 397 24.19 9.03 9.21
CA GLY A 397 25.28 8.18 8.74
C GLY A 397 25.35 6.79 9.33
N CYS A 398 24.54 6.47 10.33
CA CYS A 398 24.45 5.12 10.86
C CYS A 398 23.27 4.39 10.21
N LEU A 399 23.49 3.14 9.81
CA LEU A 399 22.43 2.27 9.30
C LEU A 399 21.87 1.43 10.45
N MET A 400 20.55 1.35 10.55
CA MET A 400 19.81 0.46 11.43
C MET A 400 18.96 -0.46 10.57
N ALA A 401 18.79 -1.71 11.01
CA ALA A 401 17.86 -2.64 10.40
C ALA A 401 16.95 -3.26 11.45
N ARG A 402 15.66 -3.38 11.14
CA ARG A 402 14.69 -4.16 11.92
C ARG A 402 14.05 -5.20 11.03
N VAL A 403 13.83 -6.38 11.58
CA VAL A 403 13.15 -7.48 10.93
C VAL A 403 11.87 -7.79 11.69
N TYR A 404 10.78 -7.91 10.97
CA TYR A 404 9.44 -8.21 11.48
C TYR A 404 9.05 -9.59 11.01
N VAL A 405 8.77 -10.52 11.92
CA VAL A 405 8.42 -11.90 11.58
C VAL A 405 7.02 -12.26 12.08
N PRO A 406 6.11 -12.76 11.23
CA PRO A 406 4.81 -13.22 11.68
C PRO A 406 4.91 -14.53 12.44
N ARG A 407 3.99 -14.77 13.39
CA ARG A 407 3.98 -15.88 14.36
C ARG A 407 4.30 -17.27 13.78
N LYS A 408 3.93 -17.53 12.53
CA LYS A 408 4.26 -18.78 11.83
C LYS A 408 5.75 -19.10 11.73
N PHE A 409 6.65 -18.13 11.99
CA PHE A 409 8.11 -18.32 11.99
C PHE A 409 8.70 -18.68 13.36
N ILE A 410 7.89 -18.80 14.42
CA ILE A 410 8.35 -19.29 15.72
C ILE A 410 9.11 -20.62 15.53
N ASN A 411 10.26 -20.74 16.19
CA ASN A 411 11.19 -21.87 16.12
C ASN A 411 11.80 -22.15 14.74
N GLN A 412 11.54 -21.32 13.72
CA GLN A 412 11.99 -21.53 12.34
C GLN A 412 13.08 -20.56 11.90
N THR A 413 13.32 -19.49 12.65
CA THR A 413 14.38 -18.52 12.36
C THR A 413 15.72 -19.03 12.86
N ARG A 414 16.82 -18.66 12.20
CA ARG A 414 18.20 -18.88 12.65
C ARG A 414 19.05 -17.70 12.16
N GLY A 415 20.07 -17.32 12.91
CA GLY A 415 20.97 -16.24 12.55
C GLY A 415 21.33 -15.39 13.75
N LEU A 416 21.88 -14.19 13.51
CA LEU A 416 22.23 -13.26 14.58
C LEU A 416 20.99 -12.75 15.35
N LEU A 417 19.79 -12.81 14.78
CA LEU A 417 18.56 -12.38 15.45
C LEU A 417 17.88 -13.49 16.26
N GLY A 418 18.54 -14.63 16.47
CA GLY A 418 18.01 -15.72 17.31
C GLY A 418 17.09 -16.70 16.58
N ASN A 419 16.43 -17.57 17.33
CA ASN A 419 15.58 -18.65 16.79
C ASN A 419 14.06 -18.47 17.05
N TRP A 420 13.70 -17.37 17.72
CA TRP A 420 12.35 -16.99 18.12
C TRP A 420 11.57 -18.15 18.75
N SER A 421 12.02 -18.55 19.93
CA SER A 421 11.49 -19.67 20.71
C SER A 421 10.76 -19.22 21.99
N TYR A 422 10.78 -17.91 22.28
CA TYR A 422 10.46 -17.30 23.58
C TYR A 422 11.44 -17.67 24.71
N ASP A 423 12.63 -18.17 24.39
CA ASP A 423 13.68 -18.51 25.36
C ASP A 423 15.04 -17.91 24.96
N ILE A 424 15.45 -16.86 25.65
CA ILE A 424 16.78 -16.22 25.46
C ILE A 424 17.97 -17.19 25.61
N SER A 425 17.79 -18.33 26.29
CA SER A 425 18.87 -19.28 26.56
C SER A 425 19.34 -20.05 25.34
N ASP A 426 18.57 -20.03 24.25
CA ASP A 426 18.85 -20.77 23.02
C ASP A 426 19.05 -19.90 21.78
N ASP A 427 19.04 -18.58 21.93
CA ASP A 427 19.33 -17.62 20.87
C ASP A 427 20.75 -17.76 20.30
N PHE A 428 21.71 -18.15 21.15
CA PHE A 428 23.09 -18.44 20.72
C PHE A 428 23.27 -19.90 20.28
N THR A 429 22.37 -20.36 19.42
CA THR A 429 22.48 -21.66 18.77
C THR A 429 23.25 -21.54 17.46
N LEU A 430 24.40 -22.20 17.38
CA LEU A 430 25.21 -22.25 16.17
C LEU A 430 24.51 -23.06 15.05
N PRO A 431 24.91 -22.91 13.77
CA PRO A 431 24.28 -23.63 12.66
C PRO A 431 24.29 -25.17 12.78
N ASN A 432 25.23 -25.72 13.55
CA ASN A 432 25.36 -27.15 13.86
C ASN A 432 24.44 -27.62 15.02
N GLY A 433 23.63 -26.72 15.60
CA GLY A 433 22.73 -27.01 16.70
C GLY A 433 23.36 -26.95 18.10
N THR A 434 24.66 -26.65 18.23
CA THR A 434 25.28 -26.50 19.55
C THR A 434 25.03 -25.10 20.12
N LYS A 435 24.57 -25.02 21.37
CA LYS A 435 24.49 -23.76 22.11
C LYS A 435 25.89 -23.27 22.46
N THR A 436 26.18 -21.99 22.23
CA THR A 436 27.39 -21.35 22.73
C THR A 436 27.08 -20.41 23.88
N LEU A 437 28.01 -20.33 24.83
CA LEU A 437 27.95 -19.32 25.89
C LEU A 437 28.47 -17.99 25.33
N TRP A 438 27.87 -16.89 25.79
CA TRP A 438 28.20 -15.51 25.39
C TRP A 438 29.71 -15.20 25.51
N GLU A 439 30.39 -15.78 26.50
CA GLU A 439 31.81 -15.58 26.79
C GLU A 439 32.75 -16.01 25.65
N LYS A 440 32.29 -16.89 24.74
CA LYS A 440 33.11 -17.41 23.63
C LYS A 440 32.95 -16.63 22.32
N MET A 441 32.10 -15.60 22.29
CA MET A 441 31.89 -14.73 21.11
C MET A 441 32.57 -13.36 21.24
N GLY A 442 33.37 -13.14 22.31
CA GLY A 442 34.25 -11.98 22.45
C GLY A 442 35.39 -11.98 21.42
N PRO A 443 36.00 -10.80 21.16
CA PRO A 443 36.93 -10.61 20.04
C PRO A 443 38.18 -11.47 20.22
N GLY A 444 38.41 -12.37 19.26
CA GLY A 444 39.75 -12.89 18.97
C GLY A 444 40.59 -11.86 18.23
#